data_AF-A0A1F7Y083-F1
#
_entry.id   AF-A0A1F7Y083-F1
#
_cell.length_a   1.000
_cell.length_b   1.000
_cell.length_c   1.000
_cell.angle_alpha   90.00
_cell.angle_beta   90.00
_cell.angle_gamma   90.00
#
_symmetry.space_group_name_H-M   'P 1'
#
loop_
_entity.id
_entity.type
_entity.pdbx_description
1 polymer ?
#
loop_
_entity_poly.entity_id
_entity_poly.type
_entity_poly.pdbx_seq_one_letter_code
_entity_poly.pdbx_strand_id
1 'polypeptide(L)'
;MTKLVVSQESGQISYSQGHELILALQRAGMKPWSVQRIIQSPENNLARKLVNLAFNNGYEDTSSQRRAREIMGNNFIGIGEVQGYFGLIFSPHQTRILAEIPYSEQTLRETKDSCLLFPGYPFSIVDLQNLLGGESSLREDIYSKLFASDKVFARWYLISKSPWGTSLYEPFEKQLEYIAKYAREYEVPRACEVIYMLLLYSRARKDRLMKGWFTWCRGVEKSERIVVGGDNQSGIIYINPRWIIEKERDFNLGINISHV
;
A
#
# COMPACT_ATOMS: atom_id res chain seq x y z
N MET A 1 -29.14 1.38 8.80
CA MET A 1 -27.73 1.07 8.50
C MET A 1 -26.97 1.05 9.81
N THR A 2 -26.69 -0.12 10.35
CA THR A 2 -26.07 -0.28 11.66
C THR A 2 -24.55 -0.15 11.50
N LYS A 3 -23.98 0.91 12.07
CA LYS A 3 -22.52 1.07 12.17
C LYS A 3 -22.00 0.01 13.15
N LEU A 4 -21.24 -0.95 12.65
CA LEU A 4 -20.40 -1.81 13.48
C LEU A 4 -19.22 -0.98 13.98
N VAL A 5 -19.36 -0.46 15.19
CA VAL A 5 -18.23 0.05 15.98
C VAL A 5 -17.52 -1.16 16.53
N VAL A 6 -16.33 -1.45 16.03
CA VAL A 6 -15.44 -2.46 16.61
C VAL A 6 -14.62 -1.76 17.69
N SER A 7 -15.04 -1.87 18.95
CA SER A 7 -14.23 -1.47 20.10
C SER A 7 -13.10 -2.49 20.30
N GLN A 8 -11.88 -1.99 20.42
CA GLN A 8 -10.70 -2.80 20.77
C GLN A 8 -10.75 -3.20 22.24
N GLU A 9 -11.33 -4.37 22.57
CA GLU A 9 -11.14 -5.00 23.90
C GLU A 9 -11.05 -6.52 23.77
N SER A 10 -9.89 -7.08 24.12
CA SER A 10 -9.52 -8.52 24.19
C SER A 10 -9.65 -9.34 22.89
N GLY A 11 -8.57 -10.00 22.48
CA GLY A 11 -8.45 -10.73 21.21
C GLY A 11 -9.24 -12.05 21.10
N GLN A 12 -10.31 -12.23 21.88
CA GLN A 12 -11.16 -13.43 21.82
C GLN A 12 -12.59 -13.05 21.44
N ILE A 13 -13.12 -13.75 20.43
CA ILE A 13 -14.51 -13.66 20.02
C ILE A 13 -15.38 -14.16 21.18
N SER A 14 -16.37 -13.37 21.61
CA SER A 14 -17.28 -13.79 22.66
C SER A 14 -18.14 -14.98 22.22
N TYR A 15 -18.70 -15.74 23.17
CA TYR A 15 -19.62 -16.83 22.82
C TYR A 15 -20.80 -16.36 21.97
N SER A 16 -21.37 -15.18 22.27
CA SER A 16 -22.46 -14.60 21.50
C SER A 16 -22.04 -14.23 20.07
N GLN A 17 -20.88 -13.63 19.89
CA GLN A 17 -20.33 -13.33 18.57
C GLN A 17 -20.04 -14.61 17.77
N GLY A 18 -19.50 -15.63 18.42
CA GLY A 18 -19.25 -16.93 17.81
C GLY A 18 -20.54 -17.62 17.36
N HIS A 19 -21.57 -17.60 18.20
CA HIS A 19 -22.89 -18.14 17.86
C HIS A 19 -23.53 -17.43 16.67
N GLU A 20 -23.54 -16.09 16.69
CA GLU A 20 -24.06 -15.28 15.58
C GLU A 20 -23.31 -15.51 14.26
N LEU A 21 -21.98 -15.64 14.31
CA LEU A 21 -21.17 -15.97 13.14
C LEU A 21 -21.58 -17.32 12.53
N ILE A 22 -21.74 -18.36 13.35
CA ILE A 22 -22.16 -19.68 12.88
C ILE A 22 -23.57 -19.62 12.26
N LEU A 23 -24.51 -18.91 12.90
CA LEU A 23 -25.86 -18.71 12.34
C LEU A 23 -25.81 -17.97 10.99
N ALA A 24 -24.99 -16.93 10.87
CA ALA A 24 -24.82 -16.19 9.62
C ALA A 24 -24.26 -17.10 8.51
N LEU A 25 -23.24 -17.91 8.81
CA LEU A 25 -22.68 -18.88 7.86
C LEU A 25 -23.70 -19.94 7.45
N GLN A 26 -24.53 -20.43 8.37
CA GLN A 26 -25.61 -21.38 8.07
C GLN A 26 -26.67 -20.78 7.15
N ARG A 27 -27.08 -19.53 7.39
CA ARG A 27 -28.00 -18.79 6.50
C ARG A 27 -27.40 -18.57 5.11
N ALA A 28 -26.08 -18.39 5.03
CA ALA A 28 -25.34 -18.33 3.77
C ALA A 28 -25.14 -19.71 3.09
N GLY A 29 -25.66 -20.79 3.69
CA GLY A 29 -25.66 -22.14 3.11
C GLY A 29 -24.62 -23.09 3.68
N MET A 30 -23.80 -22.68 4.66
CA MET A 30 -22.84 -23.57 5.31
C MET A 30 -23.56 -24.69 6.07
N LYS A 31 -23.22 -25.94 5.76
CA LYS A 31 -23.82 -27.11 6.40
C LYS A 31 -23.08 -27.47 7.70
N PRO A 32 -23.73 -28.10 8.69
CA PRO A 32 -23.07 -28.50 9.95
C PRO A 32 -21.80 -29.34 9.75
N TRP A 33 -21.80 -30.26 8.77
CA TRP A 33 -20.62 -31.07 8.47
C TRP A 33 -19.46 -30.24 7.89
N SER A 34 -19.73 -29.12 7.21
CA SER A 34 -18.69 -28.19 6.73
C SER A 34 -18.01 -27.49 7.90
N VAL A 35 -18.79 -27.09 8.92
CA VAL A 35 -18.25 -26.51 10.17
C VAL A 35 -17.33 -27.52 10.86
N GLN A 36 -17.78 -28.76 11.02
CA GLN A 36 -16.98 -29.81 11.63
C GLN A 36 -15.68 -30.07 10.87
N ARG A 37 -15.74 -30.08 9.53
CA ARG A 37 -14.56 -30.22 8.66
C ARG A 37 -13.57 -29.06 8.84
N ILE A 38 -14.05 -27.83 9.03
CA ILE A 38 -13.19 -26.67 9.32
C ILE A 38 -12.49 -26.84 10.67
N ILE A 39 -13.24 -27.21 11.71
CA ILE A 39 -12.73 -27.43 13.08
C ILE A 39 -11.69 -28.54 13.13
N GLN A 40 -11.94 -29.65 12.43
CA GLN A 40 -11.04 -30.81 12.40
C GLN A 40 -9.86 -30.67 11.43
N SER A 41 -9.76 -29.53 10.73
CA SER A 41 -8.74 -29.35 9.72
C SER A 41 -7.35 -29.24 10.36
N PRO A 42 -6.32 -29.95 9.84
CA PRO A 42 -4.97 -29.89 10.38
C PRO A 42 -4.46 -28.45 10.44
N GLU A 43 -3.91 -28.07 11.59
CA GLU A 43 -3.36 -26.73 11.86
C GLU A 43 -4.31 -25.57 11.53
N ASN A 44 -5.62 -25.82 11.59
CA ASN A 44 -6.66 -24.84 11.25
C ASN A 44 -6.58 -24.33 9.79
N ASN A 45 -6.07 -25.14 8.86
CA ASN A 45 -5.81 -24.67 7.48
C ASN A 45 -7.08 -24.17 6.75
N LEU A 46 -8.24 -24.81 6.96
CA LEU A 46 -9.50 -24.39 6.35
C LEU A 46 -10.05 -23.12 7.03
N ALA A 47 -9.88 -23.01 8.34
CA ALA A 47 -10.25 -21.79 9.07
C ALA A 47 -9.40 -20.60 8.60
N ARG A 48 -8.08 -20.78 8.43
CA ARG A 48 -7.18 -19.76 7.85
C ARG A 48 -7.63 -19.33 6.45
N LYS A 49 -8.01 -20.28 5.59
CA LYS A 49 -8.56 -19.96 4.25
C LYS A 49 -9.85 -19.14 4.32
N LEU A 50 -10.78 -19.53 5.19
CA LEU A 50 -12.04 -18.80 5.35
C LEU A 50 -11.83 -17.38 5.89
N VAL A 51 -10.94 -17.22 6.88
CA VAL A 51 -10.54 -15.91 7.39
C VAL A 51 -9.90 -15.07 6.29
N ASN A 52 -9.00 -15.64 5.49
CA ASN A 52 -8.36 -14.93 4.38
C ASN A 52 -9.38 -14.50 3.33
N LEU A 53 -10.33 -15.36 2.96
CA LEU A 53 -11.39 -15.01 2.01
C LEU A 53 -12.29 -13.90 2.57
N ALA A 54 -12.68 -13.99 3.84
CA ALA A 54 -13.47 -12.94 4.48
C ALA A 54 -12.71 -11.61 4.55
N PHE A 55 -11.44 -11.65 4.92
CA PHE A 55 -10.57 -10.47 5.00
C PHE A 55 -10.33 -9.84 3.61
N ASN A 56 -10.15 -10.67 2.59
CA ASN A 56 -9.89 -10.22 1.22
C ASN A 56 -11.18 -9.89 0.44
N ASN A 57 -12.33 -9.75 1.11
CA ASN A 57 -13.64 -9.50 0.48
C ASN A 57 -13.99 -10.52 -0.64
N GLY A 58 -13.61 -11.78 -0.43
CA GLY A 58 -13.83 -12.89 -1.36
C GLY A 58 -12.93 -12.87 -2.61
N TYR A 59 -11.95 -11.98 -2.68
CA TYR A 59 -11.02 -11.93 -3.80
C TYR A 59 -10.01 -13.08 -3.75
N GLU A 60 -9.83 -13.76 -4.89
CA GLU A 60 -8.82 -14.80 -5.08
C GLU A 60 -7.77 -14.32 -6.09
N ASP A 61 -6.49 -14.48 -5.73
CA ASP A 61 -5.36 -14.08 -6.57
C ASP A 61 -5.31 -14.90 -7.87
N THR A 62 -5.03 -14.22 -8.99
CA THR A 62 -4.75 -14.89 -10.28
C THR A 62 -3.48 -15.73 -10.20
N SER A 63 -3.24 -16.62 -11.18
CA SER A 63 -1.97 -17.36 -11.26
C SER A 63 -0.75 -16.43 -11.31
N SER A 64 -0.87 -15.34 -12.07
CA SER A 64 0.14 -14.28 -12.20
C SER A 64 0.46 -13.62 -10.85
N GLN A 65 -0.58 -13.22 -10.12
CA GLN A 65 -0.44 -12.61 -8.80
C GLN A 65 0.12 -13.59 -7.76
N ARG A 66 -0.35 -14.85 -7.74
CA ARG A 66 0.21 -15.89 -6.87
C ARG A 66 1.70 -16.09 -7.13
N ARG A 67 2.11 -16.11 -8.40
CA ARG A 67 3.52 -16.24 -8.76
C ARG A 67 4.35 -15.03 -8.31
N ALA A 68 3.85 -13.82 -8.50
CA ALA A 68 4.53 -12.63 -8.01
C ALA A 68 4.63 -12.61 -6.48
N ARG A 69 3.59 -13.05 -5.77
CA ARG A 69 3.59 -13.22 -4.31
C ARG A 69 4.67 -14.21 -3.85
N GLU A 70 4.84 -15.33 -4.54
CA GLU A 70 5.91 -16.31 -4.24
C GLU A 70 7.31 -15.70 -4.38
N ILE A 71 7.53 -14.85 -5.40
CA ILE A 71 8.85 -14.25 -5.67
C ILE A 71 9.15 -13.11 -4.71
N MET A 72 8.19 -12.20 -4.53
CA MET A 72 8.34 -10.97 -3.73
C MET A 72 8.17 -11.21 -2.22
N GLY A 73 7.52 -12.31 -1.83
CA GLY A 73 7.27 -12.66 -0.44
C GLY A 73 6.55 -11.55 0.34
N ASN A 74 7.16 -11.10 1.44
CA ASN A 74 6.60 -10.05 2.31
C ASN A 74 6.54 -8.67 1.63
N ASN A 75 7.21 -8.48 0.50
CA ASN A 75 7.17 -7.25 -0.29
C ASN A 75 6.12 -7.27 -1.40
N PHE A 76 5.17 -8.22 -1.35
CA PHE A 76 3.94 -8.21 -2.15
C PHE A 76 2.74 -7.84 -1.29
N ILE A 77 1.86 -6.99 -1.83
CA ILE A 77 0.53 -6.74 -1.26
C ILE A 77 -0.48 -6.93 -2.39
N GLY A 78 -1.38 -7.90 -2.26
CA GLY A 78 -2.38 -8.24 -3.28
C GLY A 78 -3.63 -7.35 -3.26
N ILE A 79 -4.50 -7.53 -4.27
CA ILE A 79 -5.78 -6.81 -4.37
C ILE A 79 -6.65 -7.09 -3.14
N GLY A 80 -6.77 -8.37 -2.76
CA GLY A 80 -7.54 -8.79 -1.58
C GLY A 80 -7.04 -8.12 -0.30
N GLU A 81 -5.72 -8.02 -0.12
CA GLU A 81 -5.13 -7.35 1.04
C GLU A 81 -5.48 -5.86 1.06
N VAL A 82 -5.39 -5.16 -0.08
CA VAL A 82 -5.82 -3.75 -0.21
C VAL A 82 -7.31 -3.59 0.13
N GLN A 83 -8.16 -4.48 -0.38
CA GLN A 83 -9.59 -4.50 -0.07
C GLN A 83 -9.84 -4.66 1.43
N GLY A 84 -9.13 -5.56 2.09
CA GLY A 84 -9.24 -5.81 3.53
C GLY A 84 -8.73 -4.65 4.38
N TYR A 85 -7.58 -4.06 4.04
CA TYR A 85 -7.00 -2.96 4.83
C TYR A 85 -7.81 -1.67 4.79
N PHE A 86 -8.48 -1.42 3.68
CA PHE A 86 -9.24 -0.19 3.45
C PHE A 86 -10.76 -0.40 3.46
N GLY A 87 -11.24 -1.62 3.65
CA GLY A 87 -12.68 -1.93 3.68
C GLY A 87 -13.39 -1.59 2.37
N LEU A 88 -12.73 -1.81 1.23
CA LEU A 88 -13.21 -1.41 -0.10
C LEU A 88 -13.30 -2.59 -1.08
N ILE A 89 -13.91 -2.35 -2.23
CA ILE A 89 -14.06 -3.34 -3.30
C ILE A 89 -13.60 -2.71 -4.62
N PHE A 90 -12.68 -3.38 -5.33
CA PHE A 90 -12.32 -2.99 -6.69
C PHE A 90 -13.47 -3.30 -7.65
N SER A 91 -13.74 -2.39 -8.57
CA SER A 91 -14.75 -2.63 -9.61
C SER A 91 -14.30 -3.75 -10.56
N PRO A 92 -15.24 -4.45 -11.24
CA PRO A 92 -14.87 -5.50 -12.20
C PRO A 92 -13.90 -5.01 -13.30
N HIS A 93 -14.00 -3.74 -13.69
CA HIS A 93 -13.09 -3.13 -14.65
C HIS A 93 -11.68 -2.98 -14.07
N GLN A 94 -11.54 -2.47 -12.84
CA GLN A 94 -10.24 -2.33 -12.18
C GLN A 94 -9.59 -3.68 -11.91
N THR A 95 -10.38 -4.66 -11.45
CA THR A 95 -9.89 -6.04 -11.23
C THR A 95 -9.37 -6.66 -12.52
N ARG A 96 -10.00 -6.36 -13.67
CA ARG A 96 -9.51 -6.80 -14.98
C ARG A 96 -8.17 -6.15 -15.34
N ILE A 97 -8.03 -4.84 -15.11
CA ILE A 97 -6.76 -4.13 -15.34
C ILE A 97 -5.64 -4.72 -14.48
N LEU A 98 -5.95 -5.09 -13.24
CA LEU A 98 -5.00 -5.62 -12.26
C LEU A 98 -4.85 -7.15 -12.30
N ALA A 99 -5.50 -7.83 -13.25
CA ALA A 99 -5.50 -9.30 -13.31
C ALA A 99 -4.07 -9.85 -13.51
N GLU A 100 -3.26 -9.15 -14.30
CA GLU A 100 -1.89 -9.54 -14.64
C GLU A 100 -0.85 -8.60 -14.04
N ILE A 101 0.28 -9.18 -13.64
CA ILE A 101 1.45 -8.43 -13.16
C ILE A 101 2.28 -8.00 -14.37
N PRO A 102 2.50 -6.69 -14.60
CA PRO A 102 3.17 -6.20 -15.81
C PRO A 102 4.70 -6.31 -15.77
N TYR A 103 5.26 -7.01 -14.78
CA TYR A 103 6.69 -7.11 -14.54
C TYR A 103 7.18 -8.54 -14.77
N SER A 104 8.36 -8.68 -15.39
CA SER A 104 8.98 -9.98 -15.62
C SER A 104 9.38 -10.65 -14.30
N GLU A 105 9.42 -12.00 -14.26
CA GLU A 105 9.94 -12.70 -13.08
C GLU A 105 11.37 -12.27 -12.72
N GLN A 106 12.20 -11.96 -13.73
CA GLN A 106 13.56 -11.49 -13.51
C GLN A 106 13.56 -10.16 -12.75
N THR A 107 12.77 -9.19 -13.21
CA THR A 107 12.61 -7.89 -12.53
C THR A 107 12.11 -8.08 -11.10
N LEU A 108 11.14 -8.96 -10.88
CA LEU A 108 10.63 -9.25 -9.54
C LEU A 108 11.70 -9.87 -8.64
N ARG A 109 12.53 -10.79 -9.16
CA ARG A 109 13.62 -11.41 -8.39
C ARG A 109 14.71 -10.42 -8.01
N GLU A 110 15.08 -9.54 -8.94
CA GLU A 110 16.11 -8.51 -8.74
C GLU A 110 15.66 -7.44 -7.74
N THR A 111 14.36 -7.16 -7.67
CA THR A 111 13.79 -6.08 -6.84
C THR A 111 13.13 -6.57 -5.56
N LYS A 112 13.06 -7.89 -5.33
CA LYS A 112 12.27 -8.50 -4.26
C LYS A 112 12.58 -7.95 -2.87
N ASP A 113 13.82 -7.52 -2.62
CA ASP A 113 14.26 -7.05 -1.30
C ASP A 113 14.23 -5.52 -1.17
N SER A 114 14.28 -4.80 -2.29
CA SER A 114 14.37 -3.34 -2.34
C SER A 114 13.05 -2.64 -2.63
N CYS A 115 12.14 -3.28 -3.37
CA CYS A 115 10.89 -2.68 -3.82
C CYS A 115 9.67 -3.32 -3.16
N LEU A 116 8.55 -2.60 -3.18
CA LEU A 116 7.22 -3.09 -2.81
C LEU A 116 6.36 -3.20 -4.07
N LEU A 117 5.75 -4.37 -4.29
CA LEU A 117 4.77 -4.60 -5.36
C LEU A 117 3.34 -4.55 -4.80
N PHE A 118 2.52 -3.64 -5.32
CA PHE A 118 1.14 -3.45 -4.85
C PHE A 118 0.22 -2.89 -5.94
N PRO A 119 -1.11 -3.13 -5.88
CA PRO A 119 -2.07 -2.54 -6.79
C PRO A 119 -2.51 -1.17 -6.28
N GLY A 120 -2.63 -0.19 -7.18
CA GLY A 120 -3.22 1.10 -6.84
C GLY A 120 -4.74 1.05 -6.84
N TYR A 121 -5.33 1.63 -5.81
CA TYR A 121 -6.75 2.02 -5.79
C TYR A 121 -6.85 3.53 -6.01
N PRO A 122 -7.82 4.07 -6.78
CA PRO A 122 -7.87 5.48 -7.16
C PRO A 122 -8.31 6.42 -6.04
N PHE A 123 -7.50 6.45 -4.99
CA PHE A 123 -7.57 7.41 -3.92
C PHE A 123 -6.64 8.58 -4.16
N SER A 124 -7.12 9.75 -3.78
CA SER A 124 -6.32 10.93 -3.51
C SER A 124 -5.80 10.92 -2.06
N ILE A 125 -4.90 11.85 -1.73
CA ILE A 125 -4.44 12.02 -0.35
C ILE A 125 -5.60 12.44 0.56
N VAL A 126 -6.54 13.25 0.03
CA VAL A 126 -7.78 13.63 0.72
C VAL A 126 -8.68 12.42 0.98
N ASP A 127 -8.86 11.54 -0.01
CA ASP A 127 -9.66 10.32 0.17
C ASP A 127 -9.06 9.42 1.27
N LEU A 128 -7.72 9.29 1.29
CA LEU A 128 -7.00 8.51 2.30
C LEU A 128 -7.16 9.12 3.69
N GLN A 129 -7.10 10.45 3.84
CA GLN A 129 -7.35 11.11 5.12
C GLN A 129 -8.75 10.78 5.66
N ASN A 130 -9.77 10.96 4.82
CA ASN A 130 -11.16 10.73 5.20
C ASN A 130 -11.39 9.27 5.62
N LEU A 131 -10.76 8.34 4.90
CA LEU A 131 -10.81 6.91 5.22
C LEU A 131 -10.15 6.58 6.57
N LEU A 132 -9.09 7.30 6.92
CA LEU A 132 -8.33 7.10 8.16
C LEU A 132 -8.94 7.85 9.36
N GLY A 133 -10.06 8.56 9.18
CA GLY A 133 -10.83 9.14 10.28
C GLY A 133 -10.14 10.28 11.02
N GLY A 134 -9.23 11.01 10.37
CA GLY A 134 -8.49 12.12 11.00
C GLY A 134 -7.29 11.70 11.85
N GLU A 135 -7.09 10.40 12.12
CA GLU A 135 -5.83 9.85 12.66
C GLU A 135 -4.71 9.81 11.59
N SER A 136 -4.84 10.62 10.54
CA SER A 136 -3.81 10.70 9.52
C SER A 136 -2.59 11.36 10.13
N SER A 137 -1.47 10.64 10.08
CA SER A 137 -0.09 11.10 10.16
C SER A 137 0.27 12.25 9.19
N LEU A 138 -0.68 13.01 8.65
CA LEU A 138 -0.50 13.99 7.58
C LEU A 138 -0.94 15.37 8.09
N ARG A 139 -0.12 16.39 7.84
CA ARG A 139 -0.41 17.78 8.24
C ARG A 139 -1.62 18.36 7.49
N GLU A 140 -2.44 19.14 8.19
CA GLU A 140 -3.67 19.74 7.65
C GLU A 140 -3.45 20.69 6.46
N ASP A 141 -2.31 21.38 6.40
CA ASP A 141 -2.00 22.34 5.34
C ASP A 141 -1.77 21.68 3.97
N ILE A 142 -1.52 20.36 3.95
CA ILE A 142 -1.31 19.58 2.74
C ILE A 142 -2.61 19.47 1.93
N TYR A 143 -3.77 19.35 2.58
CA TYR A 143 -5.04 19.10 1.90
C TYR A 143 -5.52 20.26 1.01
N SER A 144 -4.99 21.46 1.24
CA SER A 144 -5.25 22.64 0.42
C SER A 144 -4.45 22.68 -0.89
N LYS A 145 -3.51 21.73 -1.09
CA LYS A 145 -2.60 21.72 -2.25
C LYS A 145 -3.19 20.96 -3.43
N LEU A 146 -2.88 21.39 -4.66
CA LEU A 146 -3.40 20.78 -5.89
C LEU A 146 -3.08 19.28 -5.98
N PHE A 147 -1.87 18.88 -5.59
CA PHE A 147 -1.46 17.47 -5.58
C PHE A 147 -2.20 16.61 -4.56
N ALA A 148 -2.84 17.19 -3.54
CA ALA A 148 -3.60 16.43 -2.56
C ALA A 148 -4.82 15.76 -3.16
N SER A 149 -5.37 16.33 -4.23
CA SER A 149 -6.51 15.82 -4.99
C SER A 149 -6.11 14.85 -6.11
N ASP A 150 -4.82 14.72 -6.42
CA ASP A 150 -4.35 13.78 -7.45
C ASP A 150 -4.54 12.34 -6.98
N LYS A 151 -4.94 11.46 -7.91
CA LYS A 151 -5.32 10.09 -7.62
C LYS A 151 -4.27 9.11 -8.11
N VAL A 152 -4.04 8.09 -7.29
CA VAL A 152 -3.32 6.89 -7.73
C VAL A 152 -4.10 6.24 -8.88
N PHE A 153 -3.43 5.68 -9.87
CA PHE A 153 -4.10 4.94 -10.94
C PHE A 153 -4.30 3.47 -10.57
N ALA A 154 -5.35 2.85 -11.13
CA ALA A 154 -5.56 1.41 -11.06
C ALA A 154 -4.54 0.69 -11.96
N ARG A 155 -3.33 0.47 -11.43
CA ARG A 155 -2.25 -0.30 -12.03
C ARG A 155 -1.43 -0.98 -10.94
N TRP A 156 -0.57 -1.92 -11.31
CA TRP A 156 0.47 -2.40 -10.41
C TRP A 156 1.60 -1.39 -10.31
N TYR A 157 2.13 -1.22 -9.10
CA TYR A 157 3.27 -0.37 -8.79
C TYR A 157 4.38 -1.24 -8.21
N LEU A 158 5.60 -1.02 -8.68
CA LEU A 158 6.81 -1.59 -8.11
C LEU A 158 7.75 -0.44 -7.73
N ILE A 159 7.59 0.03 -6.50
CA ILE A 159 8.26 1.25 -6.00
C ILE A 159 9.31 0.87 -4.96
N SER A 160 10.48 1.53 -4.99
CA SER A 160 11.53 1.32 -4.00
C SER A 160 11.10 1.74 -2.58
N LYS A 161 11.50 0.93 -1.60
CA LYS A 161 11.22 1.14 -0.17
C LYS A 161 12.11 2.21 0.48
N SER A 162 13.20 2.56 -0.19
CA SER A 162 14.15 3.59 0.22
C SER A 162 14.53 4.46 -0.98
N PRO A 163 15.05 5.68 -0.75
CA PRO A 163 15.65 6.45 -1.84
C PRO A 163 16.74 5.64 -2.54
N TRP A 164 16.91 5.89 -3.83
CA TRP A 164 17.95 5.27 -4.63
C TRP A 164 19.31 5.65 -4.07
N GLY A 165 20.08 4.66 -3.62
CA GLY A 165 21.30 4.88 -2.82
C GLY A 165 22.31 5.85 -3.44
N THR A 166 22.46 5.86 -4.77
CA THR A 166 23.38 6.78 -5.48
C THR A 166 22.85 8.20 -5.62
N SER A 167 21.56 8.43 -5.36
CA SER A 167 20.96 9.76 -5.38
C SER A 167 21.13 10.51 -4.06
N LEU A 168 21.35 9.78 -2.96
CA LEU A 168 21.55 10.39 -1.65
C LEU A 168 22.75 11.34 -1.71
N TYR A 169 22.56 12.55 -1.17
CA TYR A 169 23.58 13.61 -1.10
C TYR A 169 23.97 14.27 -2.43
N GLU A 170 23.40 13.83 -3.57
CA GLU A 170 23.61 14.48 -4.86
C GLU A 170 22.64 15.64 -5.07
N PRO A 171 23.05 16.71 -5.78
CA PRO A 171 22.13 17.77 -6.20
C PRO A 171 21.02 17.23 -7.08
N PHE A 172 19.82 17.81 -6.97
CA PHE A 172 18.62 17.36 -7.70
C PHE A 172 18.83 17.27 -9.21
N GLU A 173 19.56 18.23 -9.80
CA GLU A 173 19.87 18.25 -11.23
C GLU A 173 20.60 16.96 -11.66
N LYS A 174 21.58 16.53 -10.88
CA LYS A 174 22.32 15.29 -11.12
C LYS A 174 21.48 14.05 -10.86
N GLN A 175 20.58 14.12 -9.88
CA GLN A 175 19.61 13.05 -9.65
C GLN A 175 18.63 12.89 -10.85
N LEU A 176 18.22 13.99 -11.48
CA LEU A 176 17.44 13.98 -12.71
C LEU A 176 18.22 13.40 -13.90
N GLU A 177 19.53 13.65 -13.99
CA GLU A 177 20.37 13.01 -15.00
C GLU A 177 20.37 11.48 -14.85
N TYR A 178 20.41 10.96 -13.62
CA TYR A 178 20.27 9.52 -13.38
C TYR A 178 18.92 9.01 -13.86
N ILE A 179 17.81 9.67 -13.52
CA ILE A 179 16.49 9.26 -14.02
C ILE A 179 16.44 9.30 -15.54
N ALA A 180 16.93 10.37 -16.15
CA ALA A 180 16.93 10.53 -17.61
C ALA A 180 17.73 9.41 -18.29
N LYS A 181 18.86 9.01 -17.70
CA LYS A 181 19.69 7.89 -18.18
C LYS A 181 18.94 6.56 -18.15
N TYR A 182 18.08 6.35 -17.16
CA TYR A 182 17.34 5.10 -16.96
C TYR A 182 15.82 5.24 -17.19
N ALA A 183 15.40 6.25 -17.97
CA ALA A 183 13.99 6.61 -18.13
C ALA A 183 13.12 5.55 -18.82
N ARG A 184 13.74 4.51 -19.41
CA ARG A 184 13.05 3.34 -19.97
C ARG A 184 12.67 2.31 -18.92
N GLU A 185 13.36 2.32 -17.78
CA GLU A 185 13.23 1.32 -16.72
C GLU A 185 12.56 1.91 -15.49
N TYR A 186 12.76 3.21 -15.24
CA TYR A 186 12.29 3.89 -14.05
C TYR A 186 11.55 5.19 -14.35
N GLU A 187 10.59 5.48 -13.51
CA GLU A 187 9.97 6.79 -13.37
C GLU A 187 10.08 7.32 -11.94
N VAL A 188 9.97 8.64 -11.79
CA VAL A 188 9.79 9.25 -10.46
C VAL A 188 8.31 9.12 -10.09
N PRO A 189 7.99 8.42 -8.99
CA PRO A 189 6.61 8.26 -8.56
C PRO A 189 6.01 9.61 -8.17
N ARG A 190 4.69 9.71 -8.31
CA ARG A 190 3.93 10.87 -7.84
C ARG A 190 3.83 10.84 -6.32
N ALA A 191 3.62 12.00 -5.71
CA ALA A 191 3.49 12.09 -4.26
C ALA A 191 2.36 11.19 -3.72
N CYS A 192 1.19 11.19 -4.38
CA CYS A 192 0.05 10.36 -4.01
C CYS A 192 0.38 8.85 -4.04
N GLU A 193 1.21 8.40 -5.00
CA GLU A 193 1.62 7.00 -5.14
C GLU A 193 2.54 6.56 -4.00
N VAL A 194 3.53 7.40 -3.64
CA VAL A 194 4.42 7.13 -2.50
C VAL A 194 3.65 7.15 -1.18
N ILE A 195 2.77 8.14 -0.97
CA ILE A 195 1.98 8.22 0.27
C ILE A 195 1.05 7.01 0.40
N TYR A 196 0.40 6.61 -0.70
CA TYR A 196 -0.41 5.40 -0.75
C TYR A 196 0.42 4.16 -0.38
N MET A 197 1.62 4.00 -0.95
CA MET A 197 2.56 2.93 -0.60
C MET A 197 2.90 2.91 0.89
N LEU A 198 3.27 4.07 1.47
CA LEU A 198 3.66 4.18 2.88
C LEU A 198 2.51 3.76 3.81
N LEU A 199 1.30 4.23 3.54
CA LEU A 199 0.10 3.90 4.31
C LEU A 199 -0.27 2.42 4.17
N LEU A 200 -0.21 1.90 2.95
CA LEU A 200 -0.50 0.50 2.67
C LEU A 200 0.49 -0.42 3.39
N TYR A 201 1.79 -0.13 3.31
CA TYR A 201 2.83 -0.88 4.02
C TYR A 201 2.61 -0.85 5.54
N SER A 202 2.31 0.33 6.10
CA SER A 202 2.02 0.48 7.53
C SER A 202 0.84 -0.37 7.99
N ARG A 203 -0.24 -0.40 7.21
CA ARG A 203 -1.41 -1.25 7.50
C ARG A 203 -1.07 -2.74 7.40
N ALA A 204 -0.29 -3.12 6.39
CA ALA A 204 0.01 -4.50 6.06
C ALA A 204 1.06 -5.15 6.96
N ARG A 205 2.05 -4.38 7.42
CA ARG A 205 3.22 -4.89 8.14
C ARG A 205 3.32 -4.39 9.58
N LYS A 206 2.46 -3.45 9.98
CA LYS A 206 2.53 -2.77 11.29
C LYS A 206 3.92 -2.14 11.54
N ASP A 207 4.57 -1.73 10.45
CA ASP A 207 5.90 -1.13 10.43
C ASP A 207 5.93 0.03 9.43
N ARG A 208 7.00 0.83 9.42
CA ARG A 208 7.09 2.05 8.61
C ARG A 208 8.27 1.98 7.64
N LEU A 209 8.02 2.38 6.40
CA LEU A 209 9.07 2.64 5.41
C LEU A 209 9.64 4.05 5.60
N MET A 210 10.83 4.28 5.05
CA MET A 210 11.48 5.60 4.97
C MET A 210 11.66 6.32 6.31
N LYS A 211 11.96 5.56 7.38
CA LYS A 211 12.30 6.11 8.70
C LYS A 211 13.57 6.97 8.59
N GLY A 212 13.42 8.30 8.65
CA GLY A 212 14.53 9.24 8.64
C GLY A 212 15.10 9.51 7.24
N TRP A 213 14.32 9.18 6.21
CA TRP A 213 14.65 9.44 4.81
C TRP A 213 13.53 10.23 4.16
N PHE A 214 13.92 11.09 3.23
CA PHE A 214 13.00 11.84 2.40
C PHE A 214 13.26 11.51 0.94
N THR A 215 12.19 11.55 0.15
CA THR A 215 12.27 11.36 -1.29
C THR A 215 11.62 12.49 -2.06
N TRP A 216 12.23 12.85 -3.18
CA TRP A 216 11.56 13.59 -4.23
C TRP A 216 10.50 12.74 -4.91
N CYS A 217 9.36 13.37 -5.13
CA CYS A 217 8.24 12.86 -5.88
C CYS A 217 7.81 13.91 -6.91
N ARG A 218 7.21 13.43 -8.00
CA ARG A 218 6.61 14.29 -9.02
C ARG A 218 5.27 14.86 -8.51
N GLY A 219 5.05 16.16 -8.70
CA GLY A 219 3.76 16.81 -8.45
C GLY A 219 2.76 16.67 -9.60
N VAL A 220 1.70 17.47 -9.56
CA VAL A 220 0.65 17.47 -10.62
C VAL A 220 1.21 18.06 -11.89
N GLU A 221 1.93 19.17 -11.73
CA GLU A 221 2.69 19.79 -12.81
C GLU A 221 4.07 19.14 -12.90
N LYS A 222 4.58 18.96 -14.12
CA LYS A 222 5.89 18.31 -14.35
C LYS A 222 7.05 19.03 -13.65
N SER A 223 6.90 20.32 -13.36
CA SER A 223 7.87 21.16 -12.64
C SER A 223 7.67 21.18 -11.12
N GLU A 224 6.53 20.71 -10.62
CA GLU A 224 6.23 20.71 -9.19
C GLU A 224 7.00 19.59 -8.48
N ARG A 225 7.69 19.98 -7.40
CA ARG A 225 8.57 19.11 -6.62
C ARG A 225 7.94 18.90 -5.26
N ILE A 226 7.69 17.65 -4.91
CA ILE A 226 7.09 17.32 -3.62
C ILE A 226 8.05 16.40 -2.88
N VAL A 227 8.40 16.78 -1.66
CA VAL A 227 9.18 15.90 -0.79
C VAL A 227 8.21 15.10 0.07
N VAL A 228 8.37 13.78 0.07
CA VAL A 228 7.63 12.84 0.93
C VAL A 228 8.64 12.07 1.78
N GLY A 229 8.40 11.92 3.07
CA GLY A 229 9.26 11.14 3.97
C GLY A 229 8.60 10.77 5.28
N GLY A 230 9.29 9.99 6.10
CA GLY A 230 8.82 9.60 7.43
C GLY A 230 9.75 10.13 8.52
N ASP A 231 9.18 10.81 9.52
CA ASP A 231 9.95 11.13 10.73
C ASP A 231 10.14 9.88 11.58
N ASN A 232 11.34 9.77 12.14
CA ASN A 232 11.76 8.71 13.04
C ASN A 232 10.97 8.70 14.35
N GLN A 233 10.49 9.85 14.82
CA GLN A 233 9.96 9.99 16.19
C GLN A 233 8.43 10.00 16.24
N SER A 234 7.77 10.80 15.40
CA SER A 234 6.32 11.04 15.50
C SER A 234 5.46 10.03 14.74
N GLY A 235 6.01 9.32 13.76
CA GLY A 235 5.20 8.49 12.86
C GLY A 235 4.31 9.25 11.89
N ILE A 236 4.59 10.55 11.76
CA ILE A 236 3.96 11.43 10.79
C ILE A 236 4.64 11.19 9.43
N ILE A 237 3.83 11.08 8.38
CA ILE A 237 4.30 11.16 6.99
C ILE A 237 4.43 12.65 6.68
N TYR A 238 5.66 13.08 6.48
CA TYR A 238 5.98 14.46 6.14
C TYR A 238 5.81 14.65 4.64
N ILE A 239 5.03 15.66 4.27
CA ILE A 239 4.89 16.12 2.91
C ILE A 239 5.21 17.60 2.89
N ASN A 240 6.13 18.02 2.03
CA ASN A 240 6.48 19.42 1.90
C ASN A 240 6.62 19.81 0.41
N PRO A 241 5.75 20.70 -0.09
CA PRO A 241 5.77 21.17 -1.48
C PRO A 241 6.73 22.34 -1.73
N ARG A 242 7.43 22.84 -0.70
CA ARG A 242 8.30 24.03 -0.77
C ARG A 242 9.63 23.80 -0.05
N TRP A 243 10.29 22.66 -0.26
CA TRP A 243 11.71 22.60 0.05
C TRP A 243 12.46 23.51 -0.94
N ILE A 244 12.62 24.77 -0.54
CA ILE A 244 13.52 25.72 -1.17
C ILE A 244 14.92 25.12 -1.00
N ILE A 245 15.60 24.89 -2.12
CA ILE A 245 16.93 24.27 -2.24
C ILE A 245 18.04 25.16 -1.65
N GLU A 246 17.69 26.19 -0.88
CA GLU A 246 18.62 27.17 -0.37
C GLU A 246 19.04 26.82 1.06
N LYS A 247 20.12 26.04 1.13
CA LYS A 247 21.19 26.08 2.15
C LYS A 247 21.20 25.09 3.31
N GLU A 248 20.18 24.28 3.57
CA GLU A 248 20.26 23.27 4.65
C GLU A 248 20.28 21.85 4.09
N ARG A 249 21.49 21.33 3.85
CA ARG A 249 21.79 19.97 3.36
C ARG A 249 21.72 18.89 4.47
N ASP A 250 21.11 19.19 5.62
CA ASP A 250 21.15 18.31 6.79
C ASP A 250 20.14 17.14 6.75
N PHE A 251 19.55 16.88 5.58
CA PHE A 251 18.51 15.87 5.43
C PHE A 251 18.90 14.78 4.43
N ASN A 252 18.60 13.54 4.83
CA ASN A 252 18.71 12.30 4.07
C ASN A 252 17.71 12.26 2.89
N LEU A 253 17.89 13.16 1.92
CA LEU A 253 17.00 13.36 0.77
C LEU A 253 17.59 12.72 -0.50
N GLY A 254 16.79 11.90 -1.17
CA GLY A 254 17.14 11.28 -2.46
C GLY A 254 15.94 11.18 -3.39
N ILE A 255 16.06 10.36 -4.44
CA ILE A 255 14.99 10.06 -5.39
C ILE A 255 14.49 8.65 -5.17
N ASN A 256 13.18 8.50 -5.05
CA ASN A 256 12.51 7.22 -5.13
C ASN A 256 12.20 6.90 -6.59
N ILE A 257 12.24 5.62 -6.92
CA ILE A 257 12.03 5.12 -8.27
C ILE A 257 10.87 4.12 -8.28
N SER A 258 10.10 4.19 -9.36
CA SER A 258 9.10 3.18 -9.71
C SER A 258 9.54 2.50 -10.99
N HIS A 259 9.46 1.18 -11.05
CA HIS A 259 9.67 0.46 -12.31
C HIS A 259 8.48 0.65 -13.24
N VAL A 260 8.77 0.88 -14.52
CA VAL A 260 7.79 1.07 -15.61
C VAL A 260 7.54 -0.24 -16.35
#